data_AF-A0AA42QUK5-F1
#
_entry.id   AF-A0AA42QUK5-F1
#
_cell.length_a   1.000
_cell.length_b   1.000
_cell.length_c   1.000
_cell.angle_alpha   90.00
_cell.angle_beta   90.00
_cell.angle_gamma   90.00
#
_symmetry.space_group_name_H-M   'P 1'
#
loop_
_entity.id
_entity.type
_entity.pdbx_description
1 polymer ?
#
loop_
_entity_poly.entity_id
_entity_poly.type
_entity_poly.pdbx_seq_one_letter_code
_entity_poly.pdbx_strand_id
1 'polypeptide(L)'
;MYAIDNLPVDYSELQTLNLCSNKIIGGGFPFALDGGLPLIIGSGTTPSIWLQAINNSNSKDLILLVDNNVPTVKEISVTKPENGVIEVYFRNEVKILRVKSTGSNAAVVSVLDLRPIGLNILGNQSELKIGGSSFSNNTVQGAKVFLGLG
;
A
#
# COMPACT_ATOMS: atom_id res chain seq x y z
N MET A 1 -10.43 5.05 -10.79
CA MET A 1 -9.35 5.33 -9.82
C MET A 1 -9.93 5.15 -8.45
N TYR A 2 -9.23 4.44 -7.58
CA TYR A 2 -9.73 4.11 -6.25
C TYR A 2 -9.50 5.25 -5.27
N ALA A 3 -10.54 5.55 -4.51
CA ALA A 3 -10.60 6.65 -3.55
C ALA A 3 -11.39 6.19 -2.32
N ILE A 4 -11.42 7.01 -1.26
CA ILE A 4 -12.12 6.68 0.00
C ILE A 4 -13.61 6.37 -0.23
N ASP A 5 -14.23 7.00 -1.22
CA ASP A 5 -15.64 6.86 -1.60
C ASP A 5 -15.87 5.94 -2.82
N ASN A 6 -14.79 5.42 -3.43
CA ASN A 6 -14.84 4.56 -4.60
C ASN A 6 -13.79 3.45 -4.49
N LEU A 7 -14.14 2.37 -3.79
CA LEU A 7 -13.26 1.23 -3.53
C LEU A 7 -13.42 0.14 -4.60
N PRO A 8 -12.43 -0.77 -4.76
CA PRO A 8 -12.58 -1.98 -5.56
C PRO A 8 -13.79 -2.79 -5.09
N VAL A 9 -14.55 -3.36 -6.03
CA VAL A 9 -15.78 -4.13 -5.73
C VAL A 9 -15.48 -5.37 -4.88
N ASP A 10 -14.30 -5.95 -5.07
CA ASP A 10 -13.78 -7.13 -4.39
C ASP A 10 -12.90 -6.79 -3.17
N TYR A 11 -12.84 -5.52 -2.77
CA TYR A 11 -12.12 -5.12 -1.56
C TYR A 11 -12.80 -5.67 -0.30
N SER A 12 -11.99 -6.26 0.57
CA SER A 12 -12.36 -6.65 1.93
C SER A 12 -11.35 -6.09 2.91
N GLU A 13 -11.82 -5.52 4.01
CA GLU A 13 -10.98 -4.76 4.93
C GLU A 13 -10.13 -5.66 5.86
N LEU A 14 -8.92 -5.21 6.17
CA LEU A 14 -8.06 -5.79 7.20
C LEU A 14 -8.43 -5.23 8.58
N GLN A 15 -8.52 -6.08 9.59
CA GLN A 15 -8.70 -5.63 10.97
C GLN A 15 -7.39 -5.12 11.59
N THR A 16 -6.25 -5.61 11.11
CA THR A 16 -4.94 -5.15 11.57
C THR A 16 -3.95 -5.12 10.42
N LEU A 17 -3.28 -3.99 10.25
CA LEU A 17 -2.17 -3.83 9.33
C LEU A 17 -0.94 -3.36 10.09
N ASN A 18 0.12 -4.17 10.09
CA ASN A 18 1.44 -3.71 10.50
C ASN A 18 2.12 -3.08 9.28
N LEU A 19 2.04 -1.76 9.18
CA LEU A 19 2.65 -0.98 8.12
C LEU A 19 4.07 -0.59 8.54
N CYS A 20 5.08 -1.29 8.02
CA CYS A 20 6.47 -1.08 8.41
C CYS A 20 6.63 -1.36 9.92
N SER A 21 7.11 -0.41 10.72
CA SER A 21 7.13 -0.53 12.19
C SER A 21 5.90 0.03 12.90
N ASN A 22 4.88 0.48 12.16
CA ASN A 22 3.67 1.08 12.71
C ASN A 22 2.48 0.11 12.60
N LYS A 23 1.50 0.27 13.47
CA LYS A 23 0.31 -0.59 13.53
C LYS A 23 -0.96 0.21 13.32
N ILE A 24 -1.82 -0.28 12.44
CA ILE A 24 -3.16 0.25 12.18
C ILE A 24 -4.16 -0.82 12.64
N ILE A 25 -5.10 -0.44 13.51
CA ILE A 25 -6.10 -1.32 14.12
C ILE A 25 -7.51 -0.81 13.81
N GLY A 26 -8.40 -1.74 13.47
CA GLY A 26 -9.81 -1.47 13.24
C GLY A 26 -10.12 -0.98 11.83
N GLY A 27 -9.29 -1.35 10.86
CA GLY A 27 -9.49 -0.98 9.46
C GLY A 27 -8.61 0.17 8.97
N GLY A 28 -8.98 0.69 7.81
CA GLY A 28 -8.40 1.89 7.20
C GLY A 28 -7.30 1.65 6.17
N PHE A 29 -6.91 2.76 5.54
CA PHE A 29 -5.95 2.79 4.44
C PHE A 29 -4.59 3.32 4.91
N PRO A 30 -3.46 2.81 4.38
CA PRO A 30 -2.13 3.35 4.67
C PRO A 30 -2.02 4.84 4.39
N PHE A 31 -2.49 5.29 3.22
CA PHE A 31 -2.29 6.65 2.74
C PHE A 31 -3.53 7.13 1.98
N ALA A 32 -3.80 8.43 2.06
CA ALA A 32 -4.69 9.12 1.13
C ALA A 32 -3.98 10.34 0.55
N LEU A 33 -4.15 10.59 -0.75
CA LEU A 33 -3.65 11.76 -1.45
C LEU A 33 -4.85 12.43 -2.13
N ASP A 34 -5.27 13.59 -1.62
CA ASP A 34 -6.48 14.30 -2.09
C ASP A 34 -7.71 13.38 -2.22
N GLY A 35 -7.89 12.44 -1.28
CA GLY A 35 -8.98 11.46 -1.28
C GLY A 35 -8.73 10.20 -2.13
N GLY A 36 -7.77 10.23 -3.06
CA GLY A 36 -7.28 9.05 -3.76
C GLY A 36 -6.47 8.14 -2.83
N LEU A 37 -6.47 6.84 -3.10
CA LEU A 37 -5.80 5.84 -2.26
C LEU A 37 -4.62 5.21 -2.98
N PRO A 38 -3.38 5.70 -2.78
CA PRO A 38 -2.21 5.17 -3.49
C PRO A 38 -1.96 3.68 -3.26
N LEU A 39 -2.33 3.17 -2.09
CA LEU A 39 -2.16 1.77 -1.73
C LEU A 39 -3.39 1.28 -0.98
N ILE A 40 -3.99 0.21 -1.47
CA ILE A 40 -5.06 -0.53 -0.81
C ILE A 40 -4.56 -1.96 -0.59
N ILE A 41 -4.73 -2.45 0.63
CA ILE A 41 -4.41 -3.83 1.01
C ILE A 41 -5.69 -4.47 1.55
N GLY A 42 -6.20 -5.44 0.79
CA GLY A 42 -7.36 -6.24 1.15
C GLY A 42 -6.98 -7.47 1.98
N SER A 43 -7.96 -7.97 2.74
CA SER A 43 -7.87 -9.19 3.53
C SER A 43 -7.89 -10.45 2.66
N GLY A 44 -7.49 -11.59 3.25
CA GLY A 44 -7.37 -12.87 2.55
C GLY A 44 -6.18 -13.71 3.03
N THR A 45 -6.20 -15.00 2.67
CA THR A 45 -5.04 -15.91 2.88
C THR A 45 -3.83 -15.45 2.08
N THR A 46 -4.07 -14.89 0.90
CA THR A 46 -3.13 -14.03 0.17
C THR A 46 -3.76 -12.64 0.10
N PRO A 47 -3.06 -11.58 0.51
CA PRO A 47 -3.64 -10.24 0.51
C PRO A 47 -3.89 -9.78 -0.93
N SER A 48 -4.97 -9.04 -1.13
CA SER A 48 -5.26 -8.37 -2.40
C SER A 48 -4.62 -6.98 -2.40
N ILE A 49 -3.84 -6.67 -3.43
CA ILE A 49 -3.14 -5.39 -3.54
C ILE A 49 -3.72 -4.59 -4.70
N TRP A 50 -4.05 -3.33 -4.42
CA TRP A 50 -4.24 -2.30 -5.45
C TRP A 50 -3.23 -1.18 -5.21
N LEU A 51 -2.53 -0.81 -6.27
CA LEU A 51 -1.47 0.19 -6.22
C LEU A 51 -1.73 1.23 -7.29
N GLN A 52 -1.69 2.50 -6.90
CA GLN A 52 -1.88 3.63 -7.77
C GLN A 52 -0.69 4.59 -7.65
N ALA A 53 -0.33 5.25 -8.74
CA ALA A 53 0.82 6.13 -8.83
C ALA A 53 0.46 7.45 -9.49
N ILE A 54 1.23 8.50 -9.20
CA ILE A 54 1.05 9.79 -9.86
C ILE A 54 1.47 9.64 -11.33
N ASN A 55 0.55 9.93 -12.25
CA ASN A 55 0.77 9.78 -13.70
C ASN A 55 1.71 10.85 -14.26
N ASN A 56 1.59 12.08 -13.76
CA ASN A 56 2.37 13.22 -14.21
C ASN A 56 2.71 14.09 -13.00
N SER A 57 3.96 14.51 -12.85
CA SER A 57 4.39 15.39 -11.76
C SER A 57 3.65 16.73 -11.70
N ASN A 58 2.95 17.13 -12.78
CA ASN A 58 2.13 18.35 -12.84
C ASN A 58 0.63 18.11 -12.60
N SER A 59 0.17 16.86 -12.46
CA SER A 59 -1.23 16.55 -12.12
C SER A 59 -1.31 15.60 -10.92
N LYS A 60 -2.39 15.68 -10.15
CA LYS A 60 -2.65 14.74 -9.05
C LYS A 60 -3.38 13.48 -9.52
N ASP A 61 -3.44 13.25 -10.84
CA ASP A 61 -4.13 12.10 -11.41
C ASP A 61 -3.34 10.83 -11.10
N LEU A 62 -3.99 9.86 -10.45
CA LEU A 62 -3.40 8.55 -10.25
C LEU A 62 -3.69 7.62 -11.43
N ILE A 63 -2.72 6.80 -11.81
CA ILE A 63 -2.95 5.64 -12.67
C ILE A 63 -2.90 4.38 -11.84
N LEU A 64 -3.74 3.41 -12.20
CA LEU A 64 -3.72 2.09 -11.59
C LEU A 64 -2.50 1.34 -12.13
N LEU A 65 -1.66 0.84 -11.23
CA LEU A 65 -0.44 0.07 -11.51
C LEU A 65 -0.61 -1.43 -11.21
N VAL A 66 -1.39 -1.72 -10.17
CA VAL A 66 -1.78 -3.08 -9.79
C VAL A 66 -3.28 -3.07 -9.49
N ASP A 67 -4.02 -3.98 -10.11
CA ASP A 67 -5.43 -4.22 -9.86
C ASP A 67 -5.62 -5.64 -9.32
N ASN A 68 -5.96 -5.77 -8.03
CA ASN A 68 -6.08 -7.04 -7.32
C ASN A 68 -4.93 -8.04 -7.63
N ASN A 69 -3.70 -7.65 -7.32
CA ASN A 69 -2.46 -8.41 -7.59
C ASN A 69 -2.12 -8.64 -9.08
N VAL A 70 -2.83 -8.02 -10.02
CA VAL A 70 -2.52 -8.09 -11.47
C VAL A 70 -1.85 -6.78 -11.90
N PRO A 71 -0.66 -6.81 -12.50
CA PRO A 71 -0.04 -5.60 -13.05
C PRO A 71 -0.84 -5.08 -14.25
N THR A 72 -1.06 -3.78 -14.30
CA THR A 72 -1.80 -3.11 -15.40
C THR A 72 -0.88 -2.48 -16.44
N VAL A 73 0.41 -2.32 -16.10
CA VAL A 73 1.46 -1.71 -16.95
C VAL A 73 2.70 -2.61 -16.98
N LYS A 74 3.52 -2.48 -18.02
CA LYS A 74 4.68 -3.37 -18.28
C LYS A 74 5.83 -3.16 -17.30
N GLU A 75 5.92 -1.97 -16.72
CA GLU A 75 6.93 -1.58 -15.75
C GLU A 75 6.66 -2.18 -14.37
N ILE A 76 5.51 -2.80 -14.14
CA ILE A 76 5.16 -3.37 -12.86
C ILE A 76 5.08 -4.89 -12.97
N SER A 77 5.69 -5.55 -12.00
CA SER A 77 5.63 -7.00 -11.86
C SER A 77 5.16 -7.35 -10.46
N VAL A 78 4.22 -8.29 -10.40
CA VAL A 78 3.71 -8.84 -9.14
C VAL A 78 4.15 -10.29 -9.04
N THR A 79 4.82 -10.65 -7.95
CA THR A 79 5.26 -12.02 -7.69
C THR A 79 4.67 -12.56 -6.39
N LYS A 80 4.58 -13.89 -6.32
CA LYS A 80 4.06 -14.65 -5.18
C LYS A 80 5.14 -15.63 -4.74
N PRO A 81 6.18 -15.16 -4.02
CA PRO A 81 7.34 -16.01 -3.72
C PRO A 81 7.01 -17.16 -2.76
N GLU A 82 6.00 -16.99 -1.91
CA GLU A 82 5.51 -18.00 -0.98
C GLU A 82 4.02 -17.77 -0.68
N ASN A 83 3.37 -18.75 -0.04
CA ASN A 83 1.96 -18.66 0.33
C ASN A 83 1.71 -17.44 1.23
N GLY A 84 0.71 -16.64 0.87
CA GLY A 84 0.32 -15.47 1.63
C GLY A 84 1.24 -14.26 1.46
N VAL A 85 2.22 -14.30 0.54
CA VAL A 85 3.10 -13.17 0.26
C VAL A 85 2.89 -12.64 -1.15
N ILE A 86 2.74 -11.31 -1.23
CA ILE A 86 2.77 -10.54 -2.47
C ILE A 86 3.99 -9.63 -2.45
N GLU A 87 4.74 -9.63 -3.54
CA GLU A 87 5.79 -8.64 -3.80
C GLU A 87 5.48 -7.88 -5.09
N VAL A 88 5.70 -6.57 -5.08
CA VAL A 88 5.57 -5.72 -6.27
C VAL A 88 6.92 -5.11 -6.58
N TYR A 89 7.30 -5.18 -7.85
CA TYR A 89 8.56 -4.67 -8.38
C TYR A 89 8.29 -3.62 -9.46
N PHE A 90 9.10 -2.56 -9.45
CA PHE A 90 9.19 -1.60 -10.53
C PHE A 90 10.37 -1.98 -11.44
N ARG A 91 10.10 -2.08 -12.74
CA ARG A 91 11.02 -2.47 -13.82
C ARG A 91 11.78 -3.77 -13.56
N ASN A 92 11.18 -4.72 -12.84
CA ASN A 92 11.79 -5.99 -12.42
C ASN A 92 13.05 -5.88 -11.56
N GLU A 93 13.42 -4.68 -11.12
CA GLU A 93 14.68 -4.43 -10.41
C GLU A 93 14.44 -3.96 -8.98
N VAL A 94 13.50 -3.03 -8.81
CA VAL A 94 13.29 -2.35 -7.52
C VAL A 94 12.05 -2.90 -6.85
N LYS A 95 12.21 -3.54 -5.69
CA LYS A 95 11.09 -3.98 -4.85
C LYS A 95 10.44 -2.77 -4.18
N ILE A 96 9.21 -2.45 -4.58
CA ILE A 96 8.46 -1.29 -4.09
C ILE A 96 7.46 -1.66 -2.99
N LEU A 97 7.05 -2.92 -2.90
CA LEU A 97 6.13 -3.38 -1.88
C LEU A 97 6.38 -4.86 -1.55
N ARG A 98 6.34 -5.20 -0.27
CA ARG A 98 6.22 -6.58 0.20
C ARG A 98 5.17 -6.67 1.28
N VAL A 99 4.13 -7.45 1.03
CA VAL A 99 3.05 -7.71 1.99
C VAL A 99 2.97 -9.20 2.28
N LYS A 100 2.89 -9.55 3.57
CA LYS A 100 2.66 -10.91 4.04
C LYS A 100 1.39 -10.96 4.87
N SER A 101 0.47 -11.86 4.53
CA SER A 101 -0.66 -12.21 5.39
C SER A 101 -0.14 -12.90 6.65
N THR A 102 -0.65 -12.48 7.80
CA THR A 102 -0.41 -13.13 9.10
C THR A 102 -1.69 -13.72 9.68
N GLY A 103 -2.75 -13.80 8.86
CA GLY A 103 -4.08 -14.25 9.21
C GLY A 103 -5.10 -13.74 8.19
N SER A 104 -6.31 -14.28 8.18
CA SER A 104 -7.34 -13.90 7.19
C SER A 104 -7.62 -12.39 7.16
N ASN A 105 -7.54 -11.71 8.31
CA ASN A 105 -7.81 -10.28 8.46
C ASN A 105 -6.60 -9.45 8.94
N ALA A 106 -5.37 -9.98 8.78
CA ALA A 106 -4.16 -9.31 9.24
C ALA A 106 -3.02 -9.43 8.24
N ALA A 107 -2.26 -8.35 8.05
CA ALA A 107 -1.10 -8.34 7.18
C ALA A 107 0.05 -7.50 7.74
N VAL A 108 1.25 -7.79 7.24
CA VAL A 108 2.49 -7.06 7.53
C VAL A 108 3.09 -6.56 6.22
N VAL A 109 3.34 -5.26 6.15
CA VAL A 109 4.15 -4.64 5.09
C VAL A 109 5.56 -4.49 5.63
N SER A 110 6.52 -5.26 5.10
CA SER A 110 7.91 -5.23 5.56
C SER A 110 8.83 -4.36 4.70
N VAL A 111 8.42 -4.09 3.46
CA VAL A 111 9.10 -3.21 2.52
C VAL A 111 8.06 -2.35 1.83
N LEU A 112 8.33 -1.05 1.79
CA LEU A 112 7.55 -0.08 1.04
C LEU A 112 8.50 0.97 0.47
N ASP A 113 8.57 1.12 -0.84
CA ASP A 113 9.31 2.21 -1.48
C ASP A 113 8.52 2.69 -2.70
N LEU A 114 7.71 3.72 -2.49
CA LEU A 114 6.85 4.27 -3.55
C LEU A 114 7.53 5.45 -4.28
N ARG A 115 8.78 5.77 -3.97
CA ARG A 115 9.55 6.83 -4.65
C ARG A 115 9.69 6.58 -6.14
N PRO A 116 9.95 5.34 -6.63
CA PRO A 116 10.04 5.08 -8.07
C PRO A 116 8.75 5.36 -8.84
N ILE A 117 7.60 5.38 -8.14
CA ILE A 117 6.28 5.65 -8.73
C ILE A 117 5.76 7.07 -8.37
N GLY A 118 6.66 7.96 -7.98
CA GLY A 118 6.39 9.39 -7.79
C GLY A 118 5.87 9.79 -6.40
N LEU A 119 5.85 8.88 -5.42
CA LEU A 119 5.38 9.17 -4.06
C LEU A 119 6.54 9.16 -3.08
N ASN A 120 6.77 10.25 -2.35
CA ASN A 120 7.86 10.35 -1.38
C ASN A 120 7.56 9.59 -0.07
N ILE A 121 7.39 8.27 -0.20
CA ILE A 121 7.04 7.32 0.86
C ILE A 121 8.04 6.16 0.81
N LEU A 122 8.73 5.92 1.91
CA LEU A 122 9.70 4.85 2.07
C LEU A 122 9.55 4.23 3.46
N GLY A 123 9.54 2.92 3.58
CA GLY A 123 9.42 2.25 4.86
C GLY A 123 10.01 0.85 4.87
N ASN A 124 10.46 0.45 6.05
CA ASN A 124 11.08 -0.83 6.35
C ASN A 124 10.60 -1.32 7.73
N GLN A 125 11.17 -2.39 8.26
CA GLN A 125 10.75 -2.94 9.55
C GLN A 125 11.06 -2.04 10.77
N SER A 126 11.86 -0.99 10.60
CA SER A 126 12.27 -0.07 11.67
C SER A 126 11.48 1.25 11.65
N GLU A 127 11.17 1.79 10.46
CA GLU A 127 10.50 3.09 10.32
C GLU A 127 9.72 3.23 9.01
N LEU A 128 8.84 4.23 8.97
CA LEU A 128 8.15 4.72 7.79
C LEU A 128 8.43 6.22 7.63
N LYS A 129 8.98 6.63 6.48
CA LYS A 129 9.28 8.00 6.10
C LYS A 129 8.31 8.50 5.05
N ILE A 130 7.76 9.69 5.26
CA ILE A 130 6.86 10.34 4.31
C ILE A 130 7.13 11.84 4.29
N GLY A 131 7.42 12.40 3.11
CA GLY A 131 7.50 13.85 2.93
C GLY A 131 8.47 14.59 3.87
N GLY A 132 9.49 13.90 4.39
CA GLY A 132 10.44 14.43 5.39
C GLY A 132 10.12 14.10 6.85
N SER A 133 8.95 13.57 7.15
CA SER A 133 8.59 13.04 8.48
C SER A 133 9.01 11.56 8.62
N SER A 134 9.27 11.10 9.84
CA SER A 134 9.49 9.68 10.16
C SER A 134 8.54 9.21 11.27
N PHE A 135 8.01 8.00 11.11
CA PHE A 135 7.07 7.35 11.99
C PHE A 135 7.60 5.96 12.37
N SER A 136 7.73 5.69 13.66
CA SER A 136 8.19 4.41 14.18
C SER A 136 7.42 4.00 15.42
N ASN A 137 7.03 2.72 15.51
CA ASN A 137 6.36 2.14 16.68
C ASN A 137 5.04 2.84 17.07
N ASN A 138 4.40 3.53 16.13
CA ASN A 138 3.09 4.13 16.38
C ASN A 138 1.98 3.08 16.30
N THR A 139 0.93 3.27 17.09
CA THR A 139 -0.33 2.53 16.95
C THR A 139 -1.45 3.52 16.70
N VAL A 140 -2.17 3.33 15.61
CA VAL A 140 -3.35 4.12 15.24
C VAL A 140 -4.55 3.19 15.26
N GLN A 141 -5.62 3.60 15.93
CA GLN A 141 -6.84 2.83 16.07
C GLN A 141 -8.06 3.65 15.66
N GLY A 142 -8.94 3.05 14.85
CA GLY A 142 -10.19 3.68 14.43
C GLY A 142 -10.03 4.83 13.42
N ALA A 143 -8.83 5.04 12.88
CA ALA A 143 -8.61 6.00 11.81
C ALA A 143 -8.96 5.37 10.46
N LYS A 144 -9.74 6.07 9.62
CA LYS A 144 -10.03 5.64 8.25
C LYS A 144 -8.77 5.63 7.36
N VAL A 145 -7.81 6.50 7.65
CA VAL A 145 -6.55 6.62 6.94
C VAL A 145 -5.45 6.86 7.98
N PHE A 146 -4.31 6.17 7.85
CA PHE A 146 -3.17 6.38 8.73
C PHE A 146 -2.52 7.75 8.51
N LEU A 147 -2.21 8.11 7.26
CA LEU A 147 -1.71 9.44 6.90
C LEU A 147 -2.39 10.00 5.65
N GLY A 148 -2.99 11.19 5.79
CA GLY A 148 -3.43 12.01 4.68
C GLY A 148 -2.30 12.90 4.18
N LEU A 149 -2.10 12.93 2.87
CA LEU A 149 -1.12 13.75 2.17
C LEU A 149 -1.89 14.81 1.39
N GLY A 150 -1.58 16.08 1.64
CA GLY A 150 -2.26 17.25 1.07
C GLY A 150 -1.28 18.37 0.75
#